data_AF-A0A8S9U8T0-F1
#
_entry.id   AF-A0A8S9U8T0-F1
#
_cell.length_a   1.000
_cell.length_b   1.000
_cell.length_c   1.000
_cell.angle_alpha   90.00
_cell.angle_beta   90.00
_cell.angle_gamma   90.00
#
_symmetry.space_group_name_H-M   'P 1'
#
loop_
_entity.id
_entity.type
_entity.pdbx_description
1 polymer ?
#
loop_
_entity_poly.entity_id
_entity_poly.type
_entity_poly.pdbx_seq_one_letter_code
_entity_poly.pdbx_strand_id
1 'polypeptide(L)'
;MEIQPETDDVGLDASIRFLQSRIASLERSTLLRDSATLLWRANSSAVALDLTREYFLQFVHGYDSEDSERSATTSRFTASVFRPDILCRDFQGLQAYMDQWEKYTTFHRKLTFRLNTARWVDPNEDDPRCAVTVYQW
;
A
#
# COMPACT_ATOMS: atom_id res chain seq x y z
N MET A 1 -6.24 -36.29 -61.02
CA MET A 1 -7.08 -35.08 -61.15
C MET A 1 -8.33 -35.37 -60.37
N GLU A 2 -8.72 -34.67 -59.31
CA GLU A 2 -8.42 -33.32 -58.79
C GLU A 2 -8.50 -33.44 -57.25
N ILE A 3 -7.46 -33.07 -56.48
CA ILE A 3 -7.27 -31.74 -55.89
C ILE A 3 -8.56 -31.26 -55.18
N GLN A 4 -8.76 -31.74 -53.95
CA GLN A 4 -9.45 -30.99 -52.88
C GLN A 4 -8.45 -30.59 -51.78
N PRO A 5 -7.69 -29.49 -51.92
CA PRO A 5 -6.90 -28.89 -50.85
C PRO A 5 -7.50 -27.56 -50.37
N GLU A 6 -8.35 -26.90 -51.14
CA GLU A 6 -8.72 -25.49 -50.87
C GLU A 6 -9.68 -25.30 -49.70
N THR A 7 -10.58 -26.25 -49.42
CA THR A 7 -11.60 -26.09 -48.35
C THR A 7 -11.05 -26.32 -46.94
N ASP A 8 -10.11 -27.26 -46.78
CA ASP A 8 -9.45 -27.54 -45.51
C ASP A 8 -8.42 -26.45 -45.17
N ASP A 9 -7.72 -25.94 -46.19
CA ASP A 9 -6.74 -24.87 -46.05
C ASP A 9 -7.40 -23.57 -45.57
N VAL A 10 -8.57 -23.19 -46.13
CA VAL A 10 -9.33 -22.00 -45.69
C VAL A 10 -9.84 -22.13 -44.24
N GLY A 11 -10.24 -23.33 -43.81
CA GLY A 11 -10.68 -23.60 -42.44
C GLY A 11 -9.52 -23.56 -41.42
N LEU A 12 -8.36 -24.07 -41.81
CA LEU A 12 -7.13 -23.94 -41.03
C LEU A 12 -6.69 -22.48 -40.94
N ASP A 13 -6.71 -21.74 -42.04
CA ASP A 13 -6.28 -20.34 -42.09
C ASP A 13 -7.16 -19.45 -41.21
N ALA A 14 -8.47 -19.68 -41.22
CA ALA A 14 -9.42 -19.03 -40.32
C ALA A 14 -9.16 -19.37 -38.85
N SER A 15 -8.84 -20.63 -38.56
CA SER A 15 -8.52 -21.11 -37.20
C SER A 15 -7.19 -20.54 -36.69
N ILE A 16 -6.18 -20.45 -37.56
CA ILE A 16 -4.89 -19.85 -37.27
C ILE A 16 -5.07 -18.36 -36.96
N ARG A 17 -5.81 -17.62 -37.80
CA ARG A 17 -6.10 -16.20 -37.55
C ARG A 17 -6.89 -16.00 -36.27
N PHE A 18 -7.84 -16.88 -35.97
CA PHE A 18 -8.58 -16.85 -34.71
C PHE A 18 -7.65 -17.06 -33.51
N LEU A 19 -6.80 -18.10 -33.52
CA LEU A 19 -5.85 -18.38 -32.45
C LEU A 19 -4.83 -17.26 -32.29
N GLN A 20 -4.33 -16.68 -33.39
CA GLN A 20 -3.44 -15.52 -33.36
C GLN A 20 -4.13 -14.31 -32.72
N SER A 21 -5.39 -14.04 -33.04
CA SER A 21 -6.15 -12.95 -32.41
C SER A 21 -6.37 -13.18 -30.90
N ARG A 22 -6.61 -14.44 -30.51
CA ARG A 22 -6.75 -14.87 -29.12
C ARG A 22 -5.45 -14.72 -28.34
N ILE A 23 -4.34 -15.14 -28.92
CA ILE A 23 -2.99 -14.99 -28.35
C ILE A 23 -2.69 -13.51 -28.15
N ALA A 24 -2.85 -12.69 -29.19
CA ALA A 24 -2.62 -11.24 -29.11
C ALA A 24 -3.49 -10.56 -28.04
N SER A 25 -4.76 -10.99 -27.91
CA SER A 25 -5.65 -10.48 -26.87
C SER A 25 -5.21 -10.89 -25.47
N LEU A 26 -4.74 -12.13 -25.30
CA LEU A 26 -4.26 -12.62 -24.00
C LEU A 26 -2.95 -11.95 -23.60
N GLU A 27 -1.98 -11.84 -24.51
CA GLU A 27 -0.72 -11.13 -24.29
C GLU A 27 -0.96 -9.69 -23.86
N ARG A 28 -1.89 -9.00 -24.53
CA ARG A 28 -2.31 -7.64 -24.14
C ARG A 28 -2.91 -7.60 -22.74
N SER A 29 -3.75 -8.56 -22.39
CA SER A 29 -4.35 -8.64 -21.05
C SER A 29 -3.29 -8.88 -19.97
N THR A 30 -2.34 -9.78 -20.22
CA THR A 30 -1.22 -10.07 -19.30
C THR A 30 -0.37 -8.82 -19.09
N LEU A 31 0.01 -8.14 -20.17
CA LEU A 31 0.80 -6.91 -20.09
C LEU A 31 0.09 -5.80 -19.29
N LEU A 32 -1.21 -5.61 -19.50
CA LEU A 32 -1.99 -4.64 -18.74
C LEU A 32 -2.06 -4.99 -17.26
N ARG A 33 -2.26 -6.28 -16.93
CA ARG A 33 -2.28 -6.75 -15.54
C ARG A 33 -0.94 -6.51 -14.86
N ASP A 34 0.17 -6.90 -15.51
CA ASP A 34 1.50 -6.78 -14.94
C ASP A 34 1.86 -5.30 -14.72
N SER A 35 1.51 -4.42 -15.67
CA SER A 35 1.65 -2.97 -15.52
C SER A 35 0.84 -2.41 -14.34
N ALA A 36 -0.43 -2.82 -14.21
CA ALA A 36 -1.27 -2.41 -13.09
C ALA A 36 -0.71 -2.88 -11.74
N THR A 37 -0.19 -4.10 -11.67
CA THR A 37 0.47 -4.64 -10.47
C THR A 37 1.71 -3.84 -10.10
N LEU A 38 2.58 -3.50 -11.07
CA LEU A 38 3.76 -2.69 -10.80
C LEU A 38 3.41 -1.29 -10.30
N LEU A 39 2.43 -0.63 -10.93
CA LEU A 39 1.95 0.68 -10.48
C LEU A 39 1.34 0.62 -9.09
N TRP A 40 0.53 -0.40 -8.80
CA TRP A 40 -0.04 -0.59 -7.48
C TRP A 40 1.04 -0.78 -6.43
N ARG A 41 2.04 -1.64 -6.68
CA ARG A 41 3.18 -1.86 -5.77
C ARG A 41 4.02 -0.60 -5.56
N ALA A 42 4.32 0.14 -6.63
CA ALA A 42 5.08 1.38 -6.54
C ALA A 42 4.31 2.44 -5.72
N ASN A 43 3.01 2.59 -5.98
CA ASN A 43 2.15 3.53 -5.27
C ASN A 43 1.97 3.13 -3.80
N SER A 44 1.73 1.85 -3.51
CA SER A 44 1.57 1.38 -2.12
C SER A 44 2.84 1.56 -1.32
N SER A 45 4.01 1.29 -1.91
CA SER A 45 5.31 1.47 -1.26
C SER A 45 5.61 2.94 -0.98
N ALA A 46 5.29 3.83 -1.94
CA ALA A 46 5.44 5.27 -1.75
C ALA A 46 4.55 5.78 -0.62
N VAL A 47 3.26 5.40 -0.61
CA VAL A 47 2.32 5.78 0.45
C VAL A 47 2.77 5.27 1.82
N ALA A 48 3.28 4.03 1.90
CA ALA A 48 3.79 3.47 3.15
C ALA A 48 4.96 4.31 3.73
N LEU A 49 5.88 4.72 2.85
CA LEU A 49 7.02 5.54 3.24
C LEU A 49 6.60 6.95 3.68
N ASP A 50 5.61 7.54 2.99
CA ASP A 50 5.11 8.87 3.33
C ASP A 50 4.35 8.86 4.67
N LEU A 51 3.50 7.85 4.91
CA LEU A 51 2.85 7.65 6.21
C LEU A 51 3.87 7.45 7.33
N THR A 52 4.94 6.68 7.06
CA THR A 52 6.02 6.48 8.03
C THR A 52 6.74 7.79 8.33
N ARG A 53 7.04 8.60 7.32
CA ARG A 53 7.68 9.91 7.52
C ARG A 53 6.79 10.82 8.34
N GLU A 54 5.51 10.91 8.00
CA GLU A 54 4.54 11.76 8.69
C GLU A 54 4.37 11.34 10.15
N TYR A 55 4.34 10.04 10.42
CA TYR A 55 4.31 9.50 11.78
C TYR A 55 5.44 10.07 12.65
N PHE A 56 6.69 10.06 12.15
CA PHE A 56 7.82 10.60 12.91
C PHE A 56 7.76 12.13 13.05
N LEU A 57 7.20 12.84 12.05
CA LEU A 57 6.98 14.29 12.15
C LEU A 57 5.97 14.63 13.25
N GLN A 58 4.82 13.97 13.26
CA GLN A 58 3.81 14.14 14.31
C GLN A 58 4.38 13.79 15.68
N PHE A 59 5.27 12.80 15.76
CA PHE A 59 5.92 12.43 17.01
C PHE A 59 6.79 13.55 17.57
N VAL A 60 7.53 14.25 16.71
CA VAL A 60 8.36 15.41 17.09
C VAL A 60 7.52 16.60 17.52
N HIS A 61 6.37 16.83 16.88
CA HIS A 61 5.46 17.91 17.27
C HIS A 61 4.89 17.72 18.68
N GLY A 62 4.80 16.47 19.10
CA GLY A 62 4.32 16.07 20.41
C GLY A 62 2.80 15.94 20.47
N TYR A 63 2.33 15.48 21.62
CA TYR A 63 0.92 15.39 21.95
C TYR A 63 0.74 15.73 23.42
N ASP A 64 -0.24 16.58 23.70
CA ASP A 64 -0.65 17.02 25.03
C ASP A 64 -2.18 17.07 25.04
N SER A 65 -2.81 16.23 25.84
CA SER A 65 -4.27 16.10 25.89
C SER A 65 -4.96 17.36 26.44
N GLU A 66 -4.22 18.17 27.22
CA GLU A 66 -4.69 19.44 27.77
C GLU A 66 -4.62 20.57 26.71
N ASP A 67 -3.77 20.43 25.69
CA ASP A 67 -3.61 21.38 24.58
C ASP A 67 -4.28 20.85 23.30
N SER A 68 -5.62 20.89 23.30
CA SER A 68 -6.44 20.34 22.21
C SER A 68 -6.19 20.97 20.84
N GLU A 69 -5.77 22.23 20.77
CA GLU A 69 -5.53 22.94 19.51
C GLU A 69 -4.24 22.44 18.86
N ARG A 70 -3.15 22.37 19.64
CA ARG A 70 -1.87 21.84 19.16
C ARG A 70 -1.94 20.35 18.84
N SER A 71 -2.71 19.60 19.62
CA SER A 71 -2.81 18.15 19.53
C SER A 71 -3.83 17.65 18.50
N ALA A 72 -4.67 18.54 17.94
CA ALA A 72 -5.71 18.16 16.99
C ALA A 72 -5.14 17.46 15.75
N THR A 73 -4.02 17.94 15.20
CA THR A 73 -3.39 17.38 14.01
C THR A 73 -2.86 15.96 14.29
N THR A 74 -2.13 15.78 15.38
CA THR A 74 -1.62 14.47 15.81
C THR A 74 -2.76 13.49 16.03
N SER A 75 -3.82 13.88 16.76
CA SER A 75 -5.00 13.02 17.00
C SER A 75 -5.69 12.59 15.71
N ARG A 76 -5.93 13.53 14.77
CA ARG A 76 -6.58 13.22 13.50
C ARG A 76 -5.72 12.32 12.63
N PHE A 77 -4.42 12.55 12.59
CA PHE A 77 -3.48 11.71 11.87
C PHE A 77 -3.47 10.29 12.44
N THR A 78 -3.29 10.14 13.76
CA THR A 78 -3.24 8.80 14.38
C THR A 78 -4.54 8.05 14.18
N ALA A 79 -5.70 8.71 14.29
CA ALA A 79 -7.00 8.10 14.04
C ALA A 79 -7.26 7.73 12.57
N SER A 80 -6.62 8.39 11.60
CA SER A 80 -6.76 8.06 10.18
C SER A 80 -5.85 6.92 9.74
N VAL A 81 -4.70 6.75 10.40
CA VAL A 81 -3.69 5.74 10.06
C VAL A 81 -3.91 4.44 10.81
N PHE A 82 -4.26 4.51 12.09
CA PHE A 82 -4.42 3.33 12.93
C PHE A 82 -5.87 2.92 13.08
N ARG A 83 -6.08 1.60 13.11
CA ARG A 83 -7.38 1.06 13.49
C ARG A 83 -7.67 1.37 14.97
N PRO A 84 -8.94 1.60 15.34
CA PRO A 84 -9.32 1.84 16.74
C PRO A 84 -8.88 0.73 17.70
N ASP A 85 -8.79 -0.51 17.21
CA ASP A 85 -8.43 -1.72 17.93
C ASP A 85 -6.95 -2.13 17.76
N ILE A 86 -6.06 -1.19 17.42
CA ILE A 86 -4.63 -1.43 17.22
C ILE A 86 -4.04 -2.35 18.32
N LEU A 87 -3.37 -3.41 17.88
CA LEU A 87 -2.67 -4.33 18.76
C LEU A 87 -1.20 -3.94 18.83
N CYS A 88 -0.76 -3.53 20.02
CA CYS A 88 0.64 -3.35 20.35
C CYS A 88 1.11 -4.54 21.20
N ARG A 89 2.43 -4.64 21.41
CA ARG A 89 3.02 -5.77 22.16
C ARG A 89 2.43 -5.94 23.56
N ASP A 90 2.22 -4.82 24.26
CA ASP A 90 1.86 -4.81 25.69
C ASP A 90 0.47 -4.21 25.96
N PHE A 91 -0.23 -3.72 24.94
CA PHE A 91 -1.53 -3.06 25.09
C PHE A 91 -2.32 -3.07 23.78
N GLN A 92 -3.62 -2.78 23.88
CA GLN A 92 -4.53 -2.68 22.75
C GLN A 92 -5.30 -1.37 22.79
N GLY A 93 -5.60 -0.84 21.61
CA GLY A 93 -6.54 0.25 21.41
C GLY A 93 -5.87 1.60 21.23
N LEU A 94 -6.52 2.44 20.42
CA LEU A 94 -6.02 3.75 20.03
C LEU A 94 -5.86 4.70 21.23
N GLN A 95 -6.73 4.60 22.24
CA GLN A 95 -6.61 5.46 23.43
C GLN A 95 -5.34 5.15 24.22
N ALA A 96 -5.09 3.88 24.55
CA ALA A 96 -3.89 3.46 25.26
C ALA A 96 -2.60 3.82 24.49
N TYR A 97 -2.68 3.79 23.16
CA TYR A 97 -1.60 4.25 22.29
C TYR A 97 -1.33 5.76 22.45
N MET A 98 -2.37 6.59 22.41
CA MET A 98 -2.24 8.04 22.57
C MET A 98 -1.76 8.43 23.97
N ASP A 99 -2.22 7.74 25.02
CA ASP A 99 -1.75 7.97 26.40
C ASP A 99 -0.23 7.72 26.54
N GLN A 100 0.33 6.77 25.78
CA GLN A 100 1.78 6.53 25.75
C GLN A 100 2.51 7.60 24.94
N TRP A 101 1.96 8.01 23.80
CA TRP A 101 2.51 9.08 22.98
C TRP A 101 2.62 10.40 23.76
N GLU A 102 1.56 10.74 24.51
CA GLU A 102 1.56 11.88 25.42
C GLU A 102 2.72 11.78 26.39
N LYS A 103 2.89 10.63 27.04
CA LYS A 103 3.96 10.44 28.02
C LYS A 103 5.34 10.61 27.41
N TYR A 104 5.57 10.04 26.22
CA TYR A 104 6.87 10.16 25.55
C TYR A 104 7.20 11.60 25.15
N THR A 105 6.20 12.40 24.81
CA THR A 105 6.41 13.73 24.25
C THR A 105 6.31 14.84 25.30
N THR A 106 5.65 14.60 26.44
CA THR A 106 5.51 15.55 27.56
C THR A 106 6.53 15.36 28.67
N PHE A 107 6.83 14.12 29.09
CA PHE A 107 7.81 13.86 30.17
C PHE A 107 9.25 13.99 29.68
N HIS A 108 9.50 13.69 28.40
CA HIS A 108 10.83 13.75 27.81
C HIS A 108 10.96 14.91 26.82
N ARG A 109 10.65 16.16 27.22
CA ARG A 109 10.75 17.35 26.36
C ARG A 109 12.11 17.59 25.68
N LYS A 110 13.17 16.92 26.12
CA LYS A 110 14.51 16.96 25.51
C LYS A 110 14.81 15.80 24.56
N LEU A 111 13.87 14.87 24.41
CA LEU A 111 13.98 13.72 23.52
C LEU A 111 13.49 14.16 22.14
N THR A 112 14.33 13.98 21.14
CA THR A 112 13.98 14.24 19.74
C THR A 112 14.23 12.97 18.95
N PHE A 113 13.21 12.53 18.23
CA PHE A 113 13.36 11.47 17.24
C PHE A 113 13.58 12.10 15.87
N ARG A 114 14.51 11.55 15.10
CA ARG A 114 14.72 11.93 13.72
C ARG A 114 14.77 10.67 12.87
N LEU A 115 13.86 10.59 11.90
CA LEU A 115 13.93 9.58 10.87
C LEU A 115 15.09 9.92 9.93
N ASN A 116 16.20 9.18 10.03
CA ASN A 116 17.37 9.40 9.18
C ASN A 116 17.18 8.76 7.79
N THR A 117 16.62 7.56 7.74
CA THR A 117 16.40 6.83 6.48
C THR A 117 15.21 5.89 6.65
N ALA A 118 14.32 5.87 5.68
CA ALA A 118 13.31 4.84 5.50
C ALA A 118 13.45 4.29 4.09
N ARG A 119 13.47 2.96 3.97
CA ARG A 119 13.50 2.27 2.69
C ARG A 119 12.49 1.13 2.74
N TRP A 120 11.76 0.96 1.65
CA TRP A 120 10.99 -0.26 1.44
C TRP A 120 11.97 -1.40 1.25
N VAL A 121 11.85 -2.45 2.07
CA VAL A 121 12.59 -3.70 1.90
C VAL A 121 11.55 -4.70 1.49
N ASP A 122 11.63 -5.18 0.25
CA ASP A 122 10.63 -6.08 -0.32
C ASP A 122 10.44 -7.31 0.59
N PRO A 123 9.33 -7.40 1.35
CA PRO A 123 9.00 -8.64 2.02
C PRO A 123 8.56 -9.59 0.92
N ASN A 124 8.98 -10.87 0.97
CA ASN A 124 8.55 -11.92 0.03
C ASN A 124 7.14 -11.63 -0.52
N GLU A 125 6.98 -11.60 -1.85
CA GLU A 125 5.82 -11.07 -2.60
C GLU A 125 4.43 -11.59 -2.16
N ASP A 126 4.39 -12.58 -1.26
CA ASP A 126 3.22 -13.33 -0.81
C ASP A 126 2.84 -13.13 0.68
N ASP A 127 3.33 -12.12 1.43
CA ASP A 127 2.75 -11.84 2.77
C ASP A 127 1.50 -10.92 2.66
N PRO A 128 0.27 -11.47 2.73
CA PRO A 128 -0.96 -10.69 2.62
C PRO A 128 -1.16 -9.69 3.77
N ARG A 129 -0.34 -9.75 4.83
CA ARG A 129 -0.40 -8.84 5.98
C ARG A 129 0.30 -7.50 5.73
N CYS A 130 1.04 -7.35 4.62
CA CYS A 130 1.73 -6.11 4.26
C CYS A 130 0.95 -5.25 3.24
N ALA A 131 -0.37 -5.36 3.22
CA ALA A 131 -1.23 -4.51 2.39
C ALA A 131 -1.53 -3.18 3.11
N VAL A 132 -0.87 -2.09 2.68
CA VAL A 132 -1.32 -0.75 3.05
C VAL A 132 -2.66 -0.51 2.38
N THR A 133 -3.74 -0.60 3.15
CA THR A 133 -5.09 -0.33 2.67
C THR A 133 -5.36 1.15 2.86
N VAL A 134 -5.29 1.93 1.79
CA VAL A 134 -5.70 3.34 1.82
C VAL A 134 -7.22 3.37 1.75
N TYR A 135 -7.88 3.68 2.87
CA TYR A 135 -9.30 3.98 2.86
C TYR A 135 -9.50 5.38 2.28
N GLN A 136 -10.12 5.48 1.10
CA GLN A 136 -10.59 6.76 0.57
C GLN A 136 -11.86 7.16 1.35
N TRP A 137 -11.85 8.38 1.89
CA TRP A 137 -13.00 9.02 2.53
C TRP A 137 -13.85 9.75 1.50
#